data_AF-A0A952ZXS5-F1
#
_entry.id   AF-A0A952ZXS5-F1
#
_cell.length_a   1.000
_cell.length_b   1.000
_cell.length_c   1.000
_cell.angle_alpha   90.00
_cell.angle_beta   90.00
_cell.angle_gamma   90.00
#
_symmetry.space_group_name_H-M   'P 1'
#
loop_
_entity.id
_entity.type
_entity.pdbx_description
1 polymer ?
#
loop_
_entity_poly.entity_id
_entity_poly.type
_entity_poly.pdbx_seq_one_letter_code
_entity_poly.pdbx_strand_id
1 'polypeptide(L)'
;MNPQKSPEITVQTLLALRKEEDAVRLITERLRVKEMGPADHIRTKHEVKAFVESGDTAAAEKLLLSGRERVALNQAMSEKIAITQSQKQRL
;
A
#
# COMPACT_ATOMS: atom_id res chain seq x y z
N MET A 1 -20.96 9.71 -1.82
CA MET A 1 -20.32 8.51 -2.38
C MET A 1 -19.90 7.62 -1.24
N ASN A 2 -20.35 6.36 -1.18
CA ASN A 2 -19.94 5.44 -0.12
C ASN A 2 -18.44 5.16 -0.26
N PRO A 3 -17.60 5.38 0.76
CA PRO A 3 -16.26 4.83 0.76
C PRO A 3 -16.45 3.32 0.84
N GLN A 4 -16.31 2.63 -0.28
CA GLN A 4 -16.22 1.18 -0.31
C GLN A 4 -15.16 0.82 0.73
N LYS A 5 -15.59 0.21 1.84
CA LYS A 5 -14.70 -0.38 2.82
C LYS A 5 -13.84 -1.35 2.03
N SER A 6 -12.63 -0.92 1.66
CA SER A 6 -11.64 -1.80 1.07
C SER A 6 -11.53 -2.97 2.04
N PRO A 7 -11.79 -4.22 1.60
CA PRO A 7 -11.94 -5.33 2.53
C PRO A 7 -10.72 -5.35 3.43
N GLU A 8 -10.94 -5.23 4.74
CA GLU A 8 -9.88 -4.93 5.68
C GLU A 8 -8.84 -6.04 5.64
N ILE A 9 -7.62 -5.68 5.25
CA ILE A 9 -6.52 -6.64 5.13
C ILE A 9 -5.99 -6.85 6.53
N THR A 10 -5.98 -8.11 6.95
CA THR A 10 -5.45 -8.53 8.25
C THR A 10 -4.14 -9.28 8.08
N VAL A 11 -3.42 -9.44 9.19
CA VAL A 11 -2.18 -10.25 9.25
C VAL A 11 -2.44 -11.68 8.75
N GLN A 12 -3.56 -12.26 9.15
CA GLN A 12 -3.98 -13.60 8.73
C GLN A 12 -4.19 -13.69 7.22
N THR A 13 -4.74 -12.64 6.60
CA THR A 13 -4.84 -12.56 5.14
C THR A 13 -3.45 -12.58 4.50
N LEU A 14 -2.49 -11.79 4.99
CA LEU A 14 -1.14 -11.78 4.44
C LEU A 14 -0.42 -13.12 4.60
N LEU A 15 -0.60 -13.77 5.75
CA LEU A 15 -0.03 -15.10 6.02
C LEU A 15 -0.65 -16.19 5.15
N ALA A 16 -1.95 -16.10 4.85
CA ALA A 16 -2.61 -17.01 3.93
C ALA A 16 -2.10 -16.82 2.50
N LEU A 17 -2.07 -15.57 2.02
CA LEU A 17 -1.60 -15.22 0.68
C LEU A 17 -0.13 -15.61 0.43
N ARG A 18 0.69 -15.66 1.48
CA ARG A 18 2.08 -16.12 1.39
C ARG A 18 2.19 -17.55 0.81
N LYS A 19 1.19 -18.40 1.03
CA LYS A 19 1.21 -19.82 0.60
C LYS A 19 0.84 -20.00 -0.87
N GLU A 20 0.37 -18.94 -1.52
CA GLU A 20 0.00 -18.96 -2.94
C GLU A 20 1.25 -18.91 -3.83
N GLU A 21 1.19 -19.52 -5.01
CA GLU A 21 2.28 -19.54 -6.00
C GLU A 21 2.74 -18.12 -6.40
N ASP A 22 1.78 -17.19 -6.43
CA ASP A 22 1.95 -15.79 -6.83
C ASP A 22 1.94 -14.82 -5.63
N ALA A 23 2.36 -15.27 -4.45
CA ALA A 23 2.26 -14.54 -3.18
C ALA A 23 2.68 -13.06 -3.25
N VAL A 24 3.83 -12.76 -3.85
CA VAL A 24 4.35 -11.37 -3.95
C VAL A 24 3.39 -10.49 -4.75
N ARG A 25 2.84 -11.00 -5.86
CA ARG A 25 1.90 -10.26 -6.71
C ARG A 25 0.60 -10.03 -5.94
N LEU A 26 0.03 -11.07 -5.36
CA LEU A 26 -1.23 -11.00 -4.64
C LEU A 26 -1.16 -10.05 -3.44
N ILE A 27 -0.08 -10.11 -2.66
CA ILE A 27 0.12 -9.24 -1.50
C ILE A 27 0.31 -7.78 -1.94
N THR A 28 1.12 -7.51 -2.98
CA THR A 28 1.33 -6.13 -3.45
C THR A 28 0.09 -5.51 -4.08
N GLU A 29 -0.74 -6.30 -4.76
CA GLU A 29 -2.06 -5.87 -5.23
C GLU A 29 -2.97 -5.53 -4.06
N ARG A 30 -3.01 -6.42 -3.06
CA ARG A 30 -3.87 -6.23 -1.89
C ARG A 30 -3.46 -4.98 -1.09
N LEU A 31 -2.17 -4.74 -0.90
CA LEU A 31 -1.62 -3.54 -0.26
C LEU A 31 -1.73 -2.26 -1.11
N ARG A 32 -2.32 -2.33 -2.32
CA ARG A 32 -2.51 -1.18 -3.23
C ARG A 32 -1.20 -0.45 -3.51
N VAL A 33 -0.10 -1.21 -3.67
CA VAL A 33 1.24 -0.63 -3.83
C VAL A 33 1.36 0.28 -5.05
N LYS A 34 0.52 0.07 -6.09
CA LYS A 34 0.44 0.93 -7.28
C LYS A 34 -0.06 2.35 -6.98
N GLU A 35 -0.72 2.56 -5.84
CA GLU A 35 -1.24 3.87 -5.42
C GLU A 35 -0.26 4.63 -4.51
N MET A 36 0.87 4.01 -4.18
CA MET A 36 1.94 4.65 -3.43
C MET A 36 2.81 5.49 -4.36
N GLY A 37 3.58 6.42 -3.80
CA GLY A 37 4.61 7.15 -4.55
C GLY A 37 5.70 6.20 -5.09
N PRO A 38 6.47 6.57 -6.12
CA PRO A 38 7.44 5.68 -6.77
C PRO A 38 8.47 5.06 -5.81
N ALA A 39 8.98 5.84 -4.85
CA ALA A 39 9.92 5.34 -3.85
C ALA A 39 9.29 4.29 -2.92
N ASP A 40 8.07 4.57 -2.45
CA ASP A 40 7.31 3.68 -1.57
C ASP A 40 6.81 2.43 -2.28
N HIS A 41 6.50 2.52 -3.58
CA HIS A 41 6.20 1.38 -4.43
C HIS A 41 7.36 0.38 -4.40
N ILE A 42 8.58 0.87 -4.69
CA ILE A 42 9.78 0.02 -4.72
C ILE A 42 10.07 -0.52 -3.33
N ARG A 43 10.02 0.32 -2.29
CA ARG A 43 10.28 -0.09 -0.90
C ARG A 43 9.34 -1.19 -0.45
N THR A 44 8.03 -1.00 -0.64
CA THR A 44 7.01 -1.96 -0.23
C THR A 44 7.14 -3.28 -0.98
N LYS A 45 7.53 -3.25 -2.27
CA LYS A 45 7.83 -4.49 -3.02
C LYS A 45 8.96 -5.31 -2.38
N HIS A 46 10.02 -4.67 -1.91
CA HIS A 46 11.12 -5.37 -1.24
C HIS A 46 10.69 -5.92 0.12
N GLU A 47 9.96 -5.12 0.90
CA GLU A 47 9.42 -5.56 2.20
C GLU A 47 8.45 -6.74 2.05
N VAL A 48 7.62 -6.76 0.99
CA VAL A 48 6.73 -7.90 0.70
C VAL A 48 7.53 -9.15 0.33
N LYS A 49 8.59 -9.04 -0.48
CA LYS A 49 9.46 -10.19 -0.79
C LYS A 49 10.08 -10.77 0.49
N ALA A 50 10.66 -9.91 1.33
CA ALA A 50 11.24 -10.32 2.61
C ALA A 50 10.21 -10.95 3.55
N PHE A 51 8.96 -10.45 3.56
CA PHE A 51 7.86 -11.07 4.31
C PHE A 51 7.48 -12.44 3.74
N VAL A 52 7.40 -12.59 2.41
CA VAL A 52 7.05 -13.88 1.79
C VAL A 52 8.09 -14.95 2.14
N GLU A 53 9.37 -14.58 2.18
CA GLU A 53 10.49 -15.45 2.55
C GLU A 53 10.49 -15.79 4.06
N SER A 54 10.33 -14.80 4.93
CA SER A 54 10.41 -14.99 6.39
C SER A 54 9.15 -15.59 7.01
N GLY A 55 7.97 -15.17 6.53
CA GLY A 55 6.69 -15.54 7.12
C GLY A 55 6.41 -14.92 8.49
N ASP A 56 7.17 -13.91 8.90
CA ASP A 56 7.07 -13.29 10.22
C ASP A 56 5.77 -12.47 10.37
N THR A 57 5.05 -12.72 11.46
CA THR A 57 3.84 -11.99 11.86
C THR A 57 4.13 -10.51 12.12
N ALA A 58 5.27 -10.18 12.73
CA ALA A 58 5.62 -8.78 13.00
C ALA A 58 5.91 -8.02 11.70
N ALA A 59 6.54 -8.68 10.72
CA ALA A 59 6.73 -8.12 9.39
C ALA A 59 5.40 -7.87 8.66
N ALA A 60 4.43 -8.79 8.79
CA ALA A 60 3.08 -8.61 8.24
C ALA A 60 2.34 -7.42 8.86
N GLU A 61 2.39 -7.26 10.19
CA GLU A 61 1.78 -6.12 10.89
C GLU A 61 2.38 -4.80 10.42
N LYS A 62 3.71 -4.73 10.35
CA LYS A 62 4.42 -3.55 9.87
C LYS A 62 4.07 -3.21 8.42
N LEU A 63 3.94 -4.21 7.55
CA LEU A 63 3.53 -4.04 6.15
C LEU A 63 2.12 -3.43 6.05
N LEU A 64 1.19 -3.88 6.88
CA LEU A 64 -0.18 -3.33 6.90
C LEU A 64 -0.21 -1.89 7.37
N LEU A 65 0.47 -1.57 8.47
CA LEU A 65 0.51 -0.23 9.02
C LEU A 65 1.17 0.75 8.04
N SER A 66 2.39 0.44 7.65
CA SER A 66 3.18 1.30 6.75
C SER A 66 2.58 1.41 5.35
N GLY A 67 1.97 0.35 4.83
CA GLY A 67 1.28 0.38 3.54
C GLY A 67 0.09 1.34 3.54
N ARG A 68 -0.73 1.32 4.59
CA ARG A 68 -1.86 2.26 4.75
C ARG A 68 -1.37 3.71 4.82
N GLU A 69 -0.33 3.97 5.61
CA GLU A 69 0.27 5.29 5.76
C GLU A 69 0.81 5.83 4.42
N ARG A 70 1.58 5.02 3.68
CA ARG A 70 2.18 5.43 2.39
C ARG A 70 1.13 5.76 1.33
N VAL A 71 0.06 4.98 1.25
CA VAL A 71 -1.07 5.28 0.35
C VAL A 71 -1.75 6.58 0.74
N ALA A 72 -2.07 6.76 2.03
CA ALA A 72 -2.71 7.97 2.52
C ALA A 72 -1.85 9.23 2.29
N LEU A 73 -0.53 9.13 2.51
CA LEU A 73 0.41 10.21 2.27
C LEU A 73 0.47 10.60 0.78
N ASN A 74 0.53 9.62 -0.13
CA ASN A 74 0.57 9.90 -1.56
C ASN A 74 -0.73 10.54 -2.07
N GLN A 75 -1.88 10.09 -1.56
CA GLN A 75 -3.19 10.69 -1.86
C GLN A 75 -3.25 12.14 -1.37
N ALA A 76 -2.91 12.39 -0.09
CA ALA A 76 -2.91 13.73 0.49
C ALA A 76 -1.94 14.68 -0.24
N MET A 77 -0.78 14.17 -0.68
CA MET A 77 0.17 14.96 -1.47
C MET A 77 -0.39 15.31 -2.85
N SER A 78 -1.02 14.35 -3.53
CA SER A 78 -1.63 14.55 -4.84
C SER A 78 -2.76 15.59 -4.80
N GLU A 79 -3.60 15.54 -3.77
CA GLU A 79 -4.66 16.54 -3.54
C GLU A 79 -4.10 17.95 -3.34
N LYS A 80 -3.05 18.11 -2.52
CA LYS A 80 -2.39 19.41 -2.30
C LYS A 80 -1.81 20.00 -3.59
N ILE A 81 -1.19 19.15 -4.42
CA ILE A 81 -0.64 19.58 -5.71
C ILE A 81 -1.78 20.05 -6.63
N ALA A 82 -2.87 19.30 -6.73
CA ALA A 82 -4.03 19.66 -7.56
C ALA A 82 -4.64 21.01 -7.14
N ILE A 83 -4.83 21.23 -5.83
CA ILE A 83 -5.34 22.50 -5.29
C ILE A 83 -4.41 23.66 -5.68
N THR A 84 -3.10 23.49 -5.47
CA THR A 84 -2.09 24.51 -5.79
C THR A 84 -2.08 24.86 -7.29
N GLN A 85 -2.21 23.87 -8.16
CA GLN A 85 -2.26 24.09 -9.62
C GLN A 85 -3.53 24.83 -10.04
N SER A 86 -4.69 24.46 -9.47
CA SER A 86 -5.96 25.13 -9.79
C SER A 86 -5.99 26.60 -9.36
N GLN A 87 -5.33 26.95 -8.24
CA GLN A 87 -5.21 28.34 -7.80
C GLN A 87 -4.30 29.17 -8.71
N LYS A 88 -3.21 28.59 -9.24
CA LYS A 88 -2.32 29.27 -10.18
C LYS A 88 -2.93 29.52 -11.57
N GLN A 89 -3.92 28.74 -11.98
CA GLN A 89 -4.62 28.93 -13.27
C GLN A 89 -5.75 29.97 -13.21
N ARG A 90 -6.14 30.42 -12.00
CA ARG A 90 -7.18 31.43 -11.80
C ARG A 90 -6.62 32.84 -11.53
N LEU A 91 -5.30 32.98 -11.48
CA LEU A 91 -4.55 34.23 -11.43
C LEU A 91 -3.98 34.52 -12.82
#